data_AF-A0A2T0MGB6-F1
#
_entry.id   AF-A0A2T0MGB6-F1
#
_cell.length_a   1.000
_cell.length_b   1.000
_cell.length_c   1.000
_cell.angle_alpha   90.00
_cell.angle_beta   90.00
_cell.angle_gamma   90.00
#
_symmetry.space_group_name_H-M   'P 1'
#
loop_
_entity.id
_entity.type
_entity.pdbx_description
1 polymer ?
#
loop_
_entity_poly.entity_id
_entity_poly.type
_entity_poly.pdbx_seq_one_letter_code
_entity_poly.pdbx_strand_id
1 'polypeptide(L)'
;MTRPILPLMEFIIYEDYIAEFLCVNKDNKELQCNGKCYLMQMLQEQNEDKKQNLPKIAMEEYPIGFVQLPDFISEKFLKVHDEQRFKYMNPYSYIFSSESFHPPSISC
;
A
#
# COMPACT_ATOMS: atom_id res chain seq x y z
N MET A 1 -11.16 -1.75 9.15
CA MET A 1 -9.92 -0.95 9.16
C MET A 1 -9.53 -0.65 7.70
N THR A 2 -10.21 0.30 7.05
CA THR A 2 -9.99 0.64 5.61
C THR A 2 -9.77 2.15 5.43
N ARG A 3 -9.42 2.83 6.52
CA ARG A 3 -9.02 4.25 6.51
C ARG A 3 -7.49 4.31 6.60
N PRO A 4 -6.82 5.23 5.89
CA PRO A 4 -7.32 6.20 4.92
C PRO A 4 -6.95 5.77 3.49
N ILE A 5 -7.70 4.83 2.90
CA ILE A 5 -7.40 4.38 1.53
C ILE A 5 -7.66 5.50 0.52
N LEU A 6 -8.78 6.22 0.65
CA LEU A 6 -9.21 7.19 -0.37
C LEU A 6 -8.24 8.38 -0.57
N PRO A 7 -7.86 9.17 0.45
CA PRO A 7 -6.99 10.34 0.23
C PRO A 7 -5.56 9.92 -0.12
N LEU A 8 -5.12 8.74 0.33
CA LEU A 8 -3.83 8.19 -0.06
C LEU A 8 -3.80 7.76 -1.53
N MET A 9 -4.87 7.13 -2.01
CA MET A 9 -5.02 6.75 -3.42
C MET A 9 -5.05 7.97 -4.33
N GLU A 10 -5.81 9.00 -3.97
CA GLU A 10 -5.85 10.26 -4.72
C GLU A 10 -4.48 10.93 -4.79
N PHE A 11 -3.77 10.96 -3.66
CA PHE A 11 -2.40 11.48 -3.59
C PHE A 11 -1.44 10.71 -4.50
N ILE A 12 -1.50 9.38 -4.52
CA ILE A 12 -0.63 8.54 -5.35
C ILE A 12 -0.95 8.70 -6.85
N ILE A 13 -2.24 8.79 -7.21
CA ILE A 13 -2.66 8.89 -8.62
C ILE A 13 -2.32 10.26 -9.20
N TYR A 14 -2.44 11.33 -8.41
CA TYR A 14 -2.30 12.71 -8.87
C TYR A 14 -1.12 13.45 -8.22
N GLU A 15 -0.07 12.73 -7.80
CA GLU A 15 1.05 13.29 -7.03
C GLU A 15 1.66 14.53 -7.70
N ASP A 16 1.95 14.46 -9.00
CA ASP A 16 2.53 15.57 -9.77
C ASP A 16 1.63 16.82 -9.78
N TYR A 17 0.34 16.62 -10.04
CA TYR A 17 -0.64 17.71 -10.05
C TYR A 17 -0.79 18.34 -8.66
N ILE A 18 -0.84 17.51 -7.62
CA ILE A 18 -0.93 17.98 -6.23
C ILE A 18 0.32 18.76 -5.85
N ALA A 19 1.50 18.25 -6.18
CA ALA A 19 2.77 18.91 -5.90
C ALA A 19 2.91 20.25 -6.66
N GLU A 20 2.43 20.32 -7.89
CA GLU A 20 2.58 21.50 -8.73
C GLU A 20 1.54 22.60 -8.44
N PHE A 21 0.28 22.24 -8.19
CA PHE A 21 -0.84 23.19 -8.13
C PHE A 21 -1.49 23.32 -6.76
N LEU A 22 -1.45 22.27 -5.92
CA LEU A 22 -2.17 22.24 -4.62
C LEU A 22 -1.23 22.36 -3.41
N CYS A 23 0.08 22.18 -3.60
CA CYS A 23 1.06 22.26 -2.53
C CYS A 23 1.30 23.70 -2.07
N VAL A 24 0.81 24.05 -0.87
CA VAL A 24 1.00 25.39 -0.28
C VAL A 24 2.46 25.74 0.03
N ASN A 25 3.32 24.74 0.22
CA ASN A 25 4.74 24.91 0.53
C ASN A 25 5.66 24.77 -0.71
N LYS A 26 5.15 25.01 -1.93
CA LYS A 26 5.91 24.83 -3.17
C LYS A 26 7.18 25.69 -3.23
N ASP A 27 7.14 26.91 -2.69
CA ASP A 27 8.28 27.84 -2.70
C ASP A 27 9.33 27.49 -1.63
N ASN A 28 8.94 26.75 -0.59
CA ASN A 28 9.80 26.34 0.52
C ASN A 28 10.51 25.02 0.22
N LYS A 29 11.45 25.05 -0.74
CA LYS A 29 12.18 23.86 -1.21
C LYS A 29 12.94 23.11 -0.11
N GLU A 30 13.38 23.80 0.94
CA GLU A 30 14.07 23.20 2.08
C GLU A 30 13.20 22.18 2.83
N LEU A 31 11.87 22.32 2.78
CA LEU A 31 10.92 21.43 3.46
C LEU A 31 10.64 20.14 2.71
N GLN A 32 11.07 20.02 1.44
CA GLN A 32 10.82 18.84 0.59
C GLN A 32 9.37 18.34 0.65
N CYS A 33 8.42 19.28 0.59
CA CYS A 33 7.00 19.01 0.86
C CYS A 33 6.37 18.08 -0.19
N ASN A 34 6.56 18.37 -1.47
CA ASN A 34 6.06 17.55 -2.60
C ASN A 34 4.58 17.15 -2.43
N GLY A 35 3.71 18.10 -2.11
CA GLY A 35 2.28 17.83 -1.95
C GLY A 35 1.85 17.17 -0.63
N LYS A 36 2.77 16.75 0.25
CA LYS A 36 2.45 16.09 1.53
C LYS A 36 1.60 16.95 2.48
N CYS A 37 1.74 18.27 2.40
CA CYS A 37 0.90 19.21 3.17
C CYS A 37 -0.59 19.08 2.83
N TYR A 38 -0.91 18.91 1.54
CA TYR A 38 -2.28 18.73 1.07
C TYR A 38 -2.85 17.39 1.55
N LEU A 39 -2.07 16.30 1.42
CA LEU A 39 -2.46 14.99 1.96
C LEU A 39 -2.77 15.07 3.46
N MET A 40 -1.93 15.78 4.23
CA MET A 40 -2.13 15.92 5.67
C MET A 40 -3.41 16.69 6.01
N GLN A 41 -3.77 17.73 5.24
CA GLN A 41 -5.04 18.44 5.40
C GLN A 41 -6.24 17.53 5.15
N MET A 42 -6.24 16.77 4.04
CA MET A 42 -7.32 15.83 3.72
C MET A 42 -7.51 14.75 4.80
N LEU A 43 -6.40 14.28 5.40
CA LEU A 43 -6.44 13.33 6.50
C LEU A 43 -7.00 13.95 7.79
N GLN A 44 -6.69 15.22 8.06
CA GLN A 44 -7.23 15.95 9.21
C GLN A 44 -8.74 16.19 9.06
N GLU A 45 -9.20 16.64 7.90
CA GLU A 45 -10.63 16.84 7.60
C GLU A 45 -11.44 15.56 7.83
N GLN A 46 -10.97 14.42 7.33
CA GLN A 46 -11.64 13.12 7.58
C GLN A 46 -11.73 12.75 9.06
N ASN A 47 -10.79 13.20 9.88
CA ASN A 47 -10.82 13.00 11.33
C ASN A 47 -11.80 13.97 12.01
N GLU A 48 -11.92 15.21 11.51
CA GLU A 48 -12.81 16.23 12.08
C GLU A 48 -14.28 15.95 11.80
N ASP A 49 -14.61 15.56 10.57
CA ASP A 49 -15.98 15.25 10.13
C ASP A 49 -16.59 14.06 10.87
N LYS A 50 -15.77 13.23 11.53
CA LYS A 50 -16.19 11.99 12.19
C LYS A 50 -15.99 12.00 13.71
N LYS A 51 -15.87 13.19 14.31
CA LYS A 51 -15.72 13.44 15.76
C LYS A 51 -16.75 12.77 16.68
N GLN A 52 -17.82 12.14 16.17
CA GLN A 52 -18.85 11.58 17.04
C GLN A 52 -18.55 10.20 17.66
N ASN A 53 -17.83 9.26 17.04
CA ASN A 53 -17.61 7.92 17.68
C ASN A 53 -16.42 7.11 17.12
N LEU A 54 -15.53 7.72 16.33
CA LEU A 54 -14.46 6.97 15.64
C LEU A 54 -13.07 7.38 16.16
N PRO A 55 -12.15 6.43 16.37
CA PRO A 55 -10.76 6.73 16.73
C PRO A 55 -10.12 7.64 15.68
N LYS A 56 -9.27 8.57 16.13
CA LYS A 56 -8.46 9.40 15.23
C LYS A 56 -7.53 8.49 14.42
N ILE A 57 -7.33 8.84 13.15
CA ILE A 57 -6.39 8.15 12.27
C ILE A 57 -4.98 8.59 12.67
N ALA A 58 -4.31 7.78 13.51
CA ALA A 58 -2.89 7.90 13.82
C ALA A 58 -2.11 6.90 12.95
N MET A 59 -1.20 7.41 12.13
CA MET A 59 -0.40 6.55 11.25
C MET A 59 0.58 5.67 12.04
N GLU A 60 1.00 6.11 13.22
CA GLU A 60 1.87 5.35 14.11
C GLU A 60 1.17 4.11 14.70
N GLU A 61 -0.17 4.13 14.77
CA GLU A 61 -0.97 3.01 15.26
C GLU A 61 -1.28 1.98 14.17
N TYR A 62 -0.94 2.26 12.92
CA TYR A 62 -1.18 1.32 11.83
C TYR A 62 -0.11 0.23 11.84
N PRO A 63 -0.49 -1.06 11.81
CA PRO A 63 0.48 -2.14 11.75
C PRO A 63 1.28 -2.01 10.45
N ILE A 64 2.61 -1.86 10.60
CA ILE A 64 3.56 -1.98 9.49
C ILE A 64 3.64 -3.49 9.16
N GLY A 65 2.63 -3.98 8.45
CA GLY A 65 2.51 -5.36 8.01
C GLY A 65 2.79 -5.52 6.53
N PHE A 66 3.11 -6.73 6.10
CA PHE A 66 3.17 -7.06 4.68
C PHE A 66 1.77 -6.97 4.09
N VAL A 67 1.54 -5.98 3.22
CA VAL A 67 0.32 -5.90 2.42
C VAL A 67 0.49 -6.88 1.26
N GLN A 68 -0.27 -7.98 1.28
CA GLN A 68 -0.42 -8.82 0.09
C GLN A 68 -1.36 -8.10 -0.88
N LEU A 69 -0.77 -7.34 -1.81
CA LEU A 69 -1.51 -6.82 -2.94
C LEU A 69 -1.86 -8.00 -3.86
N PRO A 70 -3.13 -8.15 -4.28
CA PRO A 70 -3.45 -9.13 -5.30
C PRO A 70 -2.66 -8.81 -6.57
N ASP A 71 -2.08 -9.82 -7.20
CA ASP A 71 -1.35 -9.67 -8.45
C ASP A 71 -2.29 -9.11 -9.53
N PHE A 72 -2.13 -7.82 -9.84
CA PHE A 72 -2.84 -7.19 -10.94
C PHE A 72 -2.13 -7.61 -12.24
N ILE A 73 -2.67 -8.65 -12.90
CA ILE A 73 -2.16 -9.07 -14.21
C ILE A 73 -2.55 -7.98 -15.22
N SER A 74 -1.68 -7.00 -15.40
CA SER A 74 -1.69 -6.18 -16.61
C SER A 74 -1.17 -7.08 -17.73
N GLU A 75 -2.05 -7.56 -18.60
CA GLU A 75 -1.65 -8.25 -19.82
C GLU A 75 -0.94 -7.26 -20.75
N LYS A 76 0.34 -7.00 -20.47
CA LYS A 76 1.24 -6.49 -21.49
C LYS A 76 1.42 -7.61 -22.50
N PHE A 77 0.85 -7.43 -23.69
CA PHE A 77 1.11 -8.28 -24.84
C PHE A 77 2.63 -8.32 -25.09
N LEU A 78 3.29 -9.40 -24.64
CA LEU A 78 4.69 -9.63 -24.93
C LEU A 78 4.82 -10.12 -26.37
N LYS A 79 5.46 -9.32 -27.22
CA LYS A 79 5.96 -9.80 -28.52
C LYS A 79 6.97 -10.91 -28.23
N VAL A 80 6.57 -12.15 -28.52
CA VAL A 80 7.41 -13.33 -28.36
C VAL A 80 8.54 -13.25 -29.39
N HIS A 81 9.76 -12.98 -28.94
CA HIS A 81 10.94 -13.30 -29.72
C HIS A 81 11.43 -14.67 -29.27
N ASP A 82 11.45 -15.61 -30.21
CA ASP A 82 11.93 -16.97 -29.99
C ASP A 82 13.45 -16.94 -29.86
N GLU A 83 13.92 -17.09 -28.64
CA GLU A 83 15.28 -17.53 -28.36
C GLU A 83 15.12 -18.80 -27.54
N GLN A 84 15.76 -19.88 -27.99
CA GLN A 84 15.78 -21.15 -27.29
C GLN A 84 16.43 -20.95 -25.92
N ARG A 85 15.58 -20.72 -24.92
CA ARG A 85 15.97 -20.57 -23.52
C ARG A 85 15.53 -21.83 -22.79
N PHE A 86 16.47 -22.53 -22.18
CA PHE A 86 16.15 -23.51 -21.16
C PHE A 86 15.39 -22.80 -20.05
N LYS A 87 14.07 -23.00 -20.02
CA LYS A 87 13.18 -22.37 -19.07
C LYS A 87 13.12 -23.29 -17.85
N TYR A 88 13.76 -22.87 -16.76
CA TYR A 88 13.52 -23.51 -15.47
C TYR A 88 12.04 -23.32 -15.12
N MET A 89 11.26 -24.40 -15.25
CA MET A 89 9.88 -24.44 -14.79
C MET A 89 9.88 -24.98 -13.38
N ASN A 90 9.53 -24.14 -12.42
CA ASN A 90 9.27 -24.58 -11.05
C ASN A 90 7.76 -24.80 -10.89
N PRO A 91 7.27 -26.05 -10.82
CA PRO A 91 5.86 -26.34 -10.58
C PRO A 91 5.47 -26.19 -9.11
N TYR A 92 6.33 -25.64 -8.25
CA TYR A 92 6.02 -25.42 -6.84
C TYR A 92 4.76 -24.57 -6.70
N SER A 93 3.69 -25.19 -6.22
CA SER A 93 2.52 -24.54 -5.70
C SER A 93 2.63 -24.52 -4.18
N TYR A 94 2.58 -23.34 -3.58
CA TYR A 94 2.50 -23.22 -2.13
C TYR A 94 1.18 -23.83 -1.65
N ILE A 95 1.26 -24.96 -0.96
CA ILE A 95 0.10 -25.59 -0.32
C ILE A 95 0.03 -25.01 1.09
N PHE A 96 -0.84 -24.02 1.27
CA PHE A 96 -1.14 -23.51 2.60
C PHE A 96 -1.78 -24.62 3.43
N SER A 97 -1.09 -25.08 4.47
CA SER A 97 -1.67 -25.91 5.51
C SER A 97 -1.92 -25.05 6.74
N SER A 98 -3.16 -25.04 7.23
CA SER A 98 -3.52 -24.39 8.48
C SER A 98 -3.17 -25.23 9.72
N GLU A 99 -2.56 -26.41 9.54
CA GLU A 99 -2.14 -27.24 10.65
C GLU A 99 -0.89 -26.66 11.30
N SER A 100 -1.01 -26.30 12.57
CA SER A 100 0.12 -25.93 13.39
C SER A 100 1.03 -27.15 13.56
N PHE A 101 2.23 -27.10 12.99
CA PHE A 101 3.27 -28.09 13.27
C PHE A 101 3.73 -27.92 14.73
N HIS A 102 3.04 -28.56 15.65
CA HIS A 102 3.45 -28.66 17.05
C HIS A 102 4.04 -30.05 17.32
N PRO A 103 5.11 -30.13 18.13
CA PRO A 103 5.72 -31.39 18.51
C PRO A 103 4.69 -32.32 19.18
N PRO A 104 4.88 -33.66 19.09
CA PRO A 104 3.94 -34.63 19.63
C PRO A 104 3.69 -34.37 21.12
N SER A 105 2.42 -34.34 21.51
CA SER A 105 1.95 -34.08 22.88
C SER A 105 2.03 -35.33 23.77
N ILE A 106 3.08 -36.15 23.62
CA ILE A 106 3.27 -37.32 24.48
C ILE A 106 4.15 -36.87 25.64
N SER A 107 3.51 -36.65 26.79
CA SER A 107 4.17 -36.67 28.09
C SER A 107 4.30 -38.12 28.56
N CYS A 108 5.52 -38.59 28.78
CA CYS A 108 5.79 -39.82 29.54
C CYS A 108 5.49 -39.62 31.03
#